data_AF-U5WP07-F1
#
_entry.id   AF-U5WP07-F1
#
_cell.length_a   1.000
_cell.length_b   1.000
_cell.length_c   1.000
_cell.angle_alpha   90.00
_cell.angle_beta   90.00
_cell.angle_gamma   90.00
#
_symmetry.space_group_name_H-M   'P 1'
#
loop_
_entity.id
_entity.type
_entity.pdbx_description
1 polymer ?
#
loop_
_entity_poly.entity_id
_entity_poly.type
_entity_poly.pdbx_seq_one_letter_code
_entity_poly.pdbx_strand_id
1 'polypeptide(L)'
;MTTRNNALAETVNGYYKAELIYGPARTGPWKTVEDVELATLGWVHWHNTSRLHGYLGDIPPAEFEATFYATKRTDQPLVEIQ
;
A
#
# COMPACT_ATOMS: atom_id res chain seq x y z
N MET A 1 1.95 -9.45 17.73
CA MET A 1 1.99 -9.27 16.26
C MET A 1 1.36 -10.51 15.64
N THR A 2 0.14 -10.41 15.11
CA THR A 2 -0.67 -11.56 14.66
C THR A 2 -0.34 -11.94 13.21
N THR A 3 -0.37 -13.23 12.91
CA THR A 3 -0.03 -13.87 11.61
C THR A 3 -0.72 -13.23 10.40
N ARG A 4 -1.87 -12.58 10.61
CA ARG A 4 -2.61 -11.82 9.60
C ARG A 4 -1.85 -10.63 9.02
N ASN A 5 -1.05 -9.93 9.83
CA ASN A 5 -0.26 -8.79 9.35
C ASN A 5 0.94 -9.28 8.53
N ASN A 6 1.47 -10.47 8.84
CA ASN A 6 2.57 -11.08 8.09
C ASN A 6 2.14 -11.47 6.67
N ALA A 7 1.02 -12.18 6.53
CA ALA A 7 0.52 -12.61 5.22
C ALA A 7 0.22 -11.41 4.29
N LEU A 8 -0.29 -10.31 4.83
CA LEU A 8 -0.50 -9.07 4.06
C LEU A 8 0.83 -8.44 3.63
N ALA A 9 1.79 -8.34 4.55
CA ALA A 9 3.12 -7.81 4.24
C ALA A 9 3.84 -8.67 3.18
N GLU A 10 3.72 -9.99 3.27
CA GLU A 10 4.26 -10.93 2.27
C GLU A 10 3.64 -10.73 0.89
N THR A 11 2.32 -10.49 0.84
CA THR A 11 1.60 -10.22 -0.41
C THR A 11 2.06 -8.91 -1.06
N VAL A 12 2.19 -7.84 -0.28
CA VAL A 12 2.68 -6.54 -0.75
C VAL A 12 4.13 -6.64 -1.25
N ASN A 13 4.99 -7.36 -0.52
CA ASN A 13 6.37 -7.59 -0.94
C ASN A 13 6.45 -8.43 -2.23
N GLY A 14 5.52 -9.36 -2.43
CA GLY A 14 5.38 -10.10 -3.68
C GLY A 14 5.07 -9.19 -4.87
N TYR A 15 4.10 -8.29 -4.72
CA TYR A 15 3.77 -7.30 -5.76
C TYR A 15 4.93 -6.37 -6.06
N TYR A 16 5.57 -5.83 -5.03
CA TYR A 16 6.75 -4.97 -5.17
C TYR A 16 7.83 -5.62 -6.04
N LYS A 17 8.19 -6.87 -5.76
CA LYS A 17 9.20 -7.58 -6.53
C LYS A 17 8.73 -7.86 -7.96
N ALA A 18 7.49 -8.32 -8.12
CA ALA A 18 6.94 -8.69 -9.42
C ALA A 18 6.76 -7.50 -10.37
N GLU A 19 6.38 -6.33 -9.85
CA GLU A 19 6.06 -5.14 -10.65
C GLU A 19 7.27 -4.23 -10.84
N LEU A 20 8.06 -3.98 -9.78
CA LEU A 20 9.17 -3.04 -9.80
C LEU A 20 10.52 -3.70 -10.12
N ILE A 21 10.84 -4.82 -9.47
CA ILE A 21 12.18 -5.42 -9.57
C ILE A 21 12.33 -6.28 -10.83
N TYR A 22 11.30 -7.04 -11.16
CA TYR A 22 11.26 -7.94 -12.33
C TYR A 22 10.30 -7.47 -13.42
N GLY A 23 9.39 -6.55 -13.09
CA GLY A 23 8.20 -6.25 -13.87
C GLY A 23 8.34 -5.08 -14.84
N PRO A 24 7.21 -4.67 -15.43
CA PRO A 24 7.16 -3.68 -16.49
C PRO A 24 7.54 -2.27 -16.04
N ALA A 25 7.51 -1.98 -14.73
CA ALA A 25 7.95 -0.69 -14.20
C ALA A 25 9.49 -0.55 -14.22
N ARG A 26 10.22 -1.64 -14.46
CA ARG A 26 11.67 -1.62 -14.61
C ARG A 26 12.06 -1.09 -15.99
N THR A 27 12.66 0.09 -16.00
CA THR A 27 13.08 0.79 -17.24
C THR A 27 14.43 0.34 -17.79
N GLY A 28 15.16 -0.52 -17.07
CA GLY A 28 16.46 -1.05 -17.48
C GLY A 28 17.19 -1.79 -16.35
N PRO A 29 18.44 -2.24 -16.55
CA PRO A 29 19.26 -2.70 -15.43
C PRO A 29 19.48 -1.58 -14.41
N TRP A 30 19.30 -1.91 -13.13
CA TRP A 30 19.63 -1.02 -12.02
C TRP A 30 21.14 -0.76 -12.04
N LYS A 31 21.52 0.53 -12.08
CA LYS A 31 22.93 0.94 -12.15
C LYS A 31 23.46 1.27 -10.77
N THR A 32 22.62 1.85 -9.92
CA THR A 32 22.95 2.26 -8.55
C THR A 32 21.86 1.85 -7.56
N VAL A 33 22.17 1.94 -6.27
CA VAL A 33 21.17 1.75 -5.21
C VAL A 33 20.19 2.92 -5.21
N GLU A 34 20.67 4.15 -5.45
CA GLU A 34 19.81 5.34 -5.53
C GLU A 34 18.74 5.23 -6.64
N ASP A 35 19.05 4.61 -7.78
CA ASP A 35 18.06 4.36 -8.85
C ASP A 35 16.91 3.46 -8.35
N VAL A 36 17.25 2.44 -7.54
CA VAL A 36 16.26 1.53 -6.96
C VAL A 36 15.43 2.28 -5.93
N GLU A 37 16.06 3.06 -5.03
CA GLU A 37 15.36 3.83 -4.01
C GLU A 37 14.36 4.84 -4.62
N LEU A 38 14.77 5.56 -5.66
CA LEU A 38 13.88 6.49 -6.35
C LEU A 38 12.70 5.76 -7.00
N ALA A 39 12.96 4.62 -7.65
CA ALA A 39 11.90 3.81 -8.24
C ALA A 39 10.97 3.21 -7.17
N THR A 40 11.49 2.84 -6.00
CA THR A 40 10.71 2.38 -4.85
C THR A 40 9.78 3.48 -4.35
N LEU A 41 10.26 4.71 -4.22
CA LEU A 41 9.43 5.85 -3.83
C LEU A 41 8.27 6.07 -4.81
N GLY A 42 8.55 6.01 -6.11
CA GLY A 42 7.53 6.11 -7.16
C GLY A 42 6.51 4.97 -7.10
N TRP A 43 6.98 3.73 -6.90
CA TRP A 43 6.11 2.56 -6.78
C TRP A 43 5.21 2.64 -5.53
N VAL A 44 5.75 3.05 -4.39
CA VAL A 44 4.98 3.23 -3.14
C VAL A 44 3.90 4.30 -3.31
N HIS A 45 4.26 5.43 -3.94
CA HIS A 45 3.29 6.48 -4.22
C HIS A 45 2.15 5.94 -5.09
N TRP A 46 2.47 5.38 -6.25
CA TRP A 46 1.47 4.80 -7.16
C TRP A 46 0.62 3.70 -6.49
N HIS A 47 1.25 2.80 -5.75
CA HIS A 47 0.57 1.70 -5.05
C HIS A 47 -0.49 2.23 -4.07
N ASN A 48 -0.19 3.33 -3.39
CA ASN A 48 -1.08 3.90 -2.38
C ASN A 48 -2.13 4.86 -2.96
N THR A 49 -1.82 5.60 -4.03
CA THR A 49 -2.67 6.69 -4.54
C THR A 49 -3.40 6.38 -5.83
N SER A 50 -2.95 5.36 -6.59
CA SER A 50 -3.41 5.17 -7.97
C SER A 50 -3.65 3.71 -8.36
N ARG A 51 -3.13 2.75 -7.59
CA ARG A 51 -3.38 1.33 -7.84
C ARG A 51 -4.81 0.96 -7.45
N LEU A 52 -5.62 0.73 -8.48
CA LEU A 52 -6.99 0.24 -8.33
C LEU A 52 -6.95 -1.19 -7.77
N HIS A 53 -7.53 -1.38 -6.59
CA HIS A 53 -7.69 -2.70 -6.00
C HIS A 53 -9.13 -3.15 -6.21
N GLY A 54 -9.35 -4.13 -7.09
CA GLY A 54 -10.69 -4.68 -7.33
C GLY A 54 -11.38 -5.24 -6.07
N TYR A 55 -10.59 -5.65 -5.05
CA TYR A 55 -11.10 -6.04 -3.74
C TYR A 55 -11.66 -4.87 -2.91
N LEU A 56 -11.20 -3.64 -3.17
CA LEU A 56 -11.66 -2.41 -2.49
C LEU A 56 -12.79 -1.70 -3.25
N GLY A 57 -13.26 -2.24 -4.38
CA GLY A 57 -14.27 -1.60 -5.23
C GLY A 57 -13.71 -0.54 -6.18
N ASP A 58 -12.51 -0.76 -6.71
CA ASP A 58 -11.81 0.13 -7.66
C ASP A 58 -11.49 1.53 -7.08
N ILE A 59 -11.17 1.59 -5.80
CA ILE A 59 -10.64 2.80 -5.14
C ILE A 59 -9.19 2.59 -4.68
N PRO A 60 -8.35 3.64 -4.67
CA PRO A 60 -7.02 3.58 -4.12
C PRO A 60 -7.01 3.19 -2.62
N PRO A 61 -5.99 2.45 -2.15
CA PRO A 61 -5.85 2.12 -0.72
C PRO A 61 -5.93 3.32 0.21
N ALA A 62 -5.35 4.47 -0.18
CA ALA A 62 -5.41 5.69 0.63
C ALA A 62 -6.84 6.22 0.81
N GLU A 63 -7.70 6.11 -0.21
CA GLU A 63 -9.11 6.51 -0.12
C GLU A 63 -9.93 5.51 0.71
N PHE A 64 -9.62 4.22 0.59
CA PHE A 64 -10.22 3.18 1.44
C PHE A 64 -9.84 3.37 2.92
N GLU A 65 -8.56 3.62 3.23
CA GLU A 65 -8.10 3.87 4.60
C GLU A 65 -8.77 5.13 5.17
N ALA A 66 -8.82 6.24 4.42
CA ALA A 66 -9.48 7.46 4.88
C ALA A 66 -10.96 7.23 5.23
N THR A 67 -11.67 6.47 4.41
CA THR A 67 -13.08 6.12 4.63
C THR A 67 -13.25 5.16 5.80
N PHE A 68 -12.38 4.17 5.94
CA PHE A 68 -12.40 3.21 7.04
C PHE A 68 -12.10 3.88 8.39
N TYR A 69 -11.10 4.76 8.46
CA TYR A 69 -10.79 5.53 9.67
C TYR A 69 -11.85 6.58 10.01
N ALA A 70 -12.50 7.19 9.00
CA ALA A 70 -13.64 8.09 9.24
C ALA A 70 -14.84 7.33 9.84
N THR A 71 -15.15 6.15 9.29
CA THR A 71 -16.23 5.27 9.78
C THR A 71 -15.94 4.68 11.16
N LYS A 72 -14.68 4.28 11.42
CA LYS A 72 -14.25 3.80 12.74
C LYS A 72 -14.35 4.87 13.82
N ARG A 73 -14.10 6.14 13.47
CA ARG A 73 -14.21 7.28 14.40
C ARG A 73 -15.65 7.58 14.78
N THR A 74 -16.60 7.35 13.87
CA THR A 74 -18.04 7.51 14.15
C THR A 74 -18.65 6.33 14.90
N ASP A 75 -17.99 5.17 14.90
CA ASP A 75 -18.43 3.93 15.59
C ASP A 75 -17.84 3.79 17.01
N GLN A 76 -16.87 4.61 17.40
CA GLN A 76 -16.48 4.75 18.80
C GLN A 76 -17.47 5.69 19.49
N PRO A 77 -18.37 5.21 20.38
CA PRO A 77 -19.05 6.13 21.27
C PRO A 77 -17.97 6.85 22.08
N LEU A 78 -18.12 8.17 22.18
CA LEU A 78 -17.35 9.00 23.11
C LEU A 78 -17.44 8.33 24.47
N VAL A 79 -16.36 7.70 24.93
CA VAL A 79 -16.29 7.24 26.30
C VAL A 79 -16.20 8.53 27.13
N GLU A 80 -17.34 9.00 27.61
CA GLU A 80 -17.39 10.03 28.64
C GLU A 80 -16.66 9.49 29.86
N ILE A 81 -15.45 9.98 30.06
CA ILE A 81 -14.76 9.88 31.34
C ILE A 81 -15.39 10.92 32.28
N GLN A 82 -16.26 10.46 33.18
CA GLN A 82 -16.59 11.13 34.44
C GLN A 82 -15.58 10.71 35.51
#